data_AF-A0A5Y8W8R3-F1
#
_entry.id   AF-A0A5Y8W8R3-F1
#
_cell.length_a   1.000
_cell.length_b   1.000
_cell.length_c   1.000
_cell.angle_alpha   90.00
_cell.angle_beta   90.00
_cell.angle_gamma   90.00
#
_symmetry.space_group_name_H-M   'P 1'
#
loop_
_entity.id
_entity.type
_entity.pdbx_description
1 polymer ?
#
loop_
_entity_poly.entity_id
_entity_poly.type
_entity_poly.pdbx_seq_one_letter_code
_entity_poly.pdbx_strand_id
1 'polypeptide(L)'
;MKTQINNLKDYAELAQASYFYFDFLNTRNIFELDFNQEKIQEENSLRGYREIKVNLEHVVSQKHKDKEVLIDLRQDDAWQSKMLNFFDEKTNFDKLNGEFGELQTKNFIQRYEVQFHQPNTTSGFSATLFYDKEKDEFIDEFIVGFRGTETDNFISSIQDIVQDITLSLNGNIQSSFLLEFLEQVNKIIKNKHKRIIFVGHSLGEIWGMQ
;
A
#
# COMPACT_ATOMS: atom_id res chain seq x y z
N MET A 1 -15.92 -11.94 23.22
CA MET A 1 -16.45 -10.56 23.04
C MET A 1 -15.36 -9.51 22.90
N LYS A 2 -14.51 -9.23 23.91
CA LYS A 2 -13.41 -8.22 23.79
C LYS A 2 -12.44 -8.50 22.63
N THR A 3 -12.00 -9.75 22.45
CA THR A 3 -11.09 -10.14 21.36
C THR A 3 -11.71 -9.98 19.97
N GLN A 4 -13.00 -10.33 19.82
CA GLN A 4 -13.71 -10.19 18.54
C GLN A 4 -13.90 -8.72 18.15
N ILE A 5 -14.21 -7.86 19.12
CA ILE A 5 -14.35 -6.42 18.90
C ILE A 5 -13.00 -5.79 18.50
N ASN A 6 -11.90 -6.22 19.14
CA ASN A 6 -10.57 -5.74 18.78
C ASN A 6 -10.17 -6.19 17.37
N ASN A 7 -10.39 -7.47 17.02
CA ASN A 7 -10.12 -7.96 15.67
C ASN A 7 -10.93 -7.21 14.60
N LEU A 8 -12.20 -6.91 14.87
CA LEU A 8 -13.04 -6.15 13.94
C LEU A 8 -12.48 -4.74 13.71
N LYS A 9 -11.99 -4.07 14.76
CA LYS A 9 -11.34 -2.76 14.64
C LYS A 9 -10.03 -2.83 13.85
N ASP A 10 -9.20 -3.82 14.14
CA ASP A 10 -7.94 -4.04 13.41
C ASP A 10 -8.21 -4.30 11.92
N TYR A 11 -9.20 -5.13 11.60
CA TYR A 11 -9.59 -5.43 10.22
C TYR A 11 -10.20 -4.21 9.52
N ALA A 12 -10.99 -3.40 10.23
CA ALA A 12 -11.50 -2.13 9.72
C ALA A 12 -10.36 -1.17 9.37
N GLU A 13 -9.37 -1.04 10.24
CA GLU A 13 -8.20 -0.19 10.03
C GLU A 13 -7.36 -0.66 8.84
N LEU A 14 -7.11 -1.97 8.72
CA LEU A 14 -6.38 -2.54 7.58
C LEU A 14 -7.17 -2.43 6.26
N ALA A 15 -8.49 -2.59 6.31
CA ALA A 15 -9.37 -2.37 5.17
C ALA A 15 -9.42 -0.88 4.76
N GLN A 16 -9.31 0.06 5.70
CA GLN A 16 -9.13 1.47 5.38
C GLN A 16 -7.74 1.73 4.78
N ALA A 17 -6.70 1.14 5.39
CA ALA A 17 -5.32 1.31 4.95
C ALA A 17 -5.10 0.85 3.51
N SER A 18 -5.80 -0.20 3.05
CA SER A 18 -5.69 -0.70 1.66
C SER A 18 -6.07 0.33 0.59
N TYR A 19 -6.75 1.43 0.95
CA TYR A 19 -7.07 2.53 0.05
C TYR A 19 -5.93 3.57 -0.10
N PHE A 20 -4.88 3.51 0.71
CA PHE A 20 -3.75 4.44 0.64
C PHE A 20 -2.78 4.11 -0.50
N TYR A 21 -2.10 5.15 -1.00
CA TYR A 21 -1.16 5.05 -2.12
C TYR A 21 0.23 4.54 -1.68
N PHE A 22 0.29 3.25 -1.35
CA PHE A 22 1.55 2.58 -1.01
C PHE A 22 2.47 2.38 -2.22
N ASP A 23 2.00 2.63 -3.44
CA ASP A 23 2.83 2.65 -4.64
C ASP A 23 3.88 3.76 -4.62
N PHE A 24 3.68 4.80 -3.79
CA PHE A 24 4.67 5.85 -3.52
C PHE A 24 5.69 5.47 -2.44
N LEU A 25 5.38 4.47 -1.60
CA LEU A 25 6.23 4.05 -0.49
C LEU A 25 7.59 3.59 -1.00
N ASN A 26 8.67 4.23 -0.54
CA ASN A 26 10.05 3.93 -0.93
C ASN A 26 10.34 4.03 -2.44
N THR A 27 9.41 4.53 -3.27
CA THR A 27 9.60 4.69 -4.72
C THR A 27 9.69 6.16 -5.11
N ARG A 28 8.93 7.04 -4.45
CA ARG A 28 8.89 8.47 -4.74
C ARG A 28 9.42 9.32 -3.58
N ASN A 29 9.61 10.61 -3.86
CA ASN A 29 10.11 11.58 -2.88
C ASN A 29 9.05 12.64 -2.56
N ILE A 30 9.25 13.37 -1.46
CA ILE A 30 8.56 14.62 -1.12
C ILE A 30 9.60 15.66 -0.71
N PHE A 31 9.23 16.95 -0.75
CA PHE A 31 10.10 17.99 -0.19
C PHE A 31 10.20 17.87 1.33
N GLU A 32 11.41 18.00 1.87
CA GLU A 32 11.59 18.19 3.31
C GLU A 32 11.14 19.61 3.69
N LEU A 33 10.34 19.70 4.75
CA LEU A 33 9.84 20.96 5.27
C LEU A 33 10.48 21.27 6.62
N ASP A 34 10.75 22.55 6.86
CA ASP A 34 11.19 23.04 8.16
C ASP A 34 10.03 23.15 9.17
N PHE A 35 10.31 23.72 10.35
CA PHE A 35 9.30 23.93 11.39
C PHE A 35 8.15 24.86 10.94
N ASN A 36 8.41 25.78 10.01
CA ASN A 36 7.45 26.74 9.47
C ASN A 36 6.69 26.19 8.24
N GLN A 37 6.91 24.92 7.87
CA GLN A 37 6.37 24.27 6.67
C GLN A 37 6.93 24.83 5.36
N GLU A 38 8.12 25.43 5.39
CA GLU A 38 8.81 25.91 4.20
C GLU A 38 9.79 24.84 3.67
N LYS A 39 9.98 24.80 2.34
CA LYS A 39 10.90 23.85 1.70
C LYS A 39 12.34 24.19 2.07
N ILE A 40 13.10 23.19 2.50
CA ILE A 40 14.51 23.37 2.84
C ILE A 40 15.34 23.44 1.56
N GLN A 41 16.13 24.50 1.40
CA GLN A 41 17.02 24.66 0.23
C GLN A 41 18.21 23.72 0.29
N GLU A 42 18.60 23.19 -0.87
CA GLU A 42 19.76 22.30 -1.02
C GLU A 42 20.40 22.49 -2.41
N GLU A 43 21.56 23.16 -2.45
CA GLU A 43 22.23 23.58 -3.69
C GLU A 43 22.60 22.41 -4.61
N ASN A 44 22.87 21.23 -4.06
CA ASN A 44 23.28 20.04 -4.83
C ASN A 44 22.10 19.16 -5.28
N SER A 45 20.86 19.57 -5.03
CA SER A 45 19.66 18.84 -5.48
C SER A 45 19.21 19.32 -6.86
N LEU A 46 18.55 18.45 -7.63
CA LEU A 46 18.05 18.79 -8.97
C LEU A 46 17.04 19.95 -8.97
N ARG A 47 16.30 20.10 -7.87
CA ARG A 47 15.25 21.11 -7.70
C ARG A 47 15.67 22.30 -6.84
N GLY A 48 16.89 22.32 -6.32
CA GLY A 48 17.35 23.32 -5.35
C GLY A 48 16.72 23.20 -3.96
N TYR A 49 15.98 22.11 -3.69
CA TYR A 49 15.37 21.80 -2.41
C TYR A 49 15.69 20.37 -2.00
N ARG A 50 15.79 20.17 -0.69
CA ARG A 50 15.98 18.84 -0.14
C ARG A 50 14.74 17.98 -0.35
N GLU A 51 15.01 16.74 -0.74
CA GLU A 51 14.01 15.71 -0.97
C GLU A 51 14.23 14.55 0.00
N ILE A 52 13.14 14.00 0.53
CA ILE A 52 13.16 12.80 1.37
C ILE A 52 12.27 11.72 0.76
N LYS A 53 12.66 10.46 0.95
CA LYS A 53 11.88 9.32 0.48
C LYS A 53 10.53 9.28 1.18
N VAL A 54 9.47 8.99 0.44
CA VAL A 54 8.16 8.68 1.02
C VAL A 54 8.28 7.44 1.89
N ASN A 55 7.87 7.56 3.16
CA ASN A 55 7.88 6.48 4.14
C ASN A 55 6.44 6.13 4.55
N LEU A 56 6.28 5.14 5.43
CA LEU A 56 4.95 4.66 5.82
C LEU A 56 4.11 5.72 6.53
N GLU A 57 4.72 6.55 7.39
CA GLU A 57 4.04 7.67 8.05
C GLU A 57 3.46 8.65 7.03
N HIS A 58 4.25 9.02 6.01
CA HIS A 58 3.82 9.93 4.94
C HIS A 58 2.59 9.38 4.21
N VAL A 59 2.56 8.08 3.90
CA VAL A 59 1.47 7.46 3.15
C VAL A 59 0.17 7.40 3.93
N VAL A 60 0.22 7.04 5.22
CA VAL A 60 -1.00 6.75 5.99
C VAL A 60 -1.53 7.95 6.78
N SER A 61 -0.70 8.95 7.08
CA SER A 61 -1.06 10.04 7.98
C SER A 61 -1.87 11.16 7.31
N GLN A 62 -2.93 11.62 7.99
CA GLN A 62 -3.68 12.81 7.61
C GLN A 62 -2.82 14.09 7.53
N LYS A 63 -1.71 14.15 8.28
CA LYS A 63 -0.78 15.30 8.28
C LYS A 63 -0.12 15.51 6.91
N HIS A 64 -0.03 14.44 6.12
CA HIS A 64 0.59 14.43 4.81
C HIS A 64 -0.44 14.35 3.68
N LYS A 65 -1.74 14.36 3.99
CA LYS A 65 -2.82 14.39 3.00
C LYS A 65 -2.64 15.57 2.06
N ASP A 66 -2.90 15.33 0.77
CA ASP A 66 -2.79 16.29 -0.32
C ASP A 66 -1.38 16.83 -0.60
N LYS A 67 -0.35 16.36 0.12
CA LYS A 67 1.04 16.70 -0.20
C LYS A 67 1.44 16.05 -1.52
N GLU A 68 2.03 16.85 -2.39
CA GLU A 68 2.52 16.43 -3.69
C GLU A 68 3.70 15.47 -3.56
N VAL A 69 3.66 14.40 -4.36
CA VAL A 69 4.72 13.40 -4.47
C VAL A 69 5.53 13.66 -5.72
N LEU A 70 6.84 13.86 -5.56
CA LEU A 70 7.74 14.29 -6.63
C LEU A 70 8.00 13.17 -7.62
N ILE A 71 7.97 13.48 -8.91
CA ILE A 71 8.41 12.58 -9.98
C ILE A 71 9.94 12.39 -9.96
N ASP A 72 10.40 11.25 -10.44
CA ASP A 72 11.82 11.05 -10.68
C ASP A 72 12.24 11.81 -11.93
N LEU A 73 13.26 12.65 -11.79
CA LEU A 73 13.77 13.46 -12.88
C LEU A 73 14.84 12.69 -13.68
N ARG A 74 14.83 12.90 -14.99
CA ARG A 74 15.95 12.51 -15.85
C ARG A 74 17.17 13.33 -15.44
N GLN A 75 18.31 12.65 -15.25
CA GLN A 75 19.53 13.27 -14.71
C GLN A 75 20.53 13.72 -15.77
N ASP A 76 20.28 13.43 -17.06
CA ASP A 76 21.18 13.84 -18.12
C ASP A 76 21.01 15.34 -18.47
N ASP A 77 22.08 15.92 -18.99
CA ASP A 77 22.14 17.36 -19.28
C ASP A 77 21.47 17.78 -20.60
N ALA A 78 20.84 16.85 -21.33
CA ALA A 78 20.21 17.18 -22.60
C ALA A 78 19.06 18.17 -22.41
N TRP A 79 18.98 19.17 -23.30
CA TRP A 79 17.90 20.16 -23.27
C TRP A 79 16.50 19.55 -23.38
N GLN A 80 16.40 18.40 -24.07
CA GLN A 80 15.17 17.62 -24.20
C GLN A 80 14.74 17.04 -22.86
N SER A 81 15.67 16.48 -22.09
CA SER A 81 15.41 15.95 -20.75
C SER A 81 15.00 17.04 -19.78
N LYS A 82 15.64 18.21 -19.83
CA LYS A 82 15.25 19.40 -19.03
C LYS A 82 13.84 19.88 -19.37
N MET A 83 13.50 19.91 -20.66
CA MET A 83 12.15 20.26 -21.13
C MET A 83 11.11 19.23 -20.68
N LEU A 84 11.38 17.94 -20.85
CA LEU A 84 10.45 16.87 -20.45
C LEU A 84 10.26 16.86 -18.92
N ASN A 85 11.33 17.00 -18.14
CA ASN A 85 11.26 17.13 -16.69
C ASN A 85 10.32 18.28 -16.28
N PHE A 86 10.48 19.47 -16.89
CA PHE A 86 9.59 20.60 -16.63
C PHE A 86 8.12 20.30 -16.94
N PHE A 87 7.83 19.62 -18.05
CA PHE A 87 6.46 19.23 -18.40
C PHE A 87 5.90 18.17 -17.45
N ASP A 88 6.68 17.13 -17.15
CA ASP A 88 6.30 16.06 -16.25
C ASP A 88 5.99 16.64 -14.86
N GLU A 89 6.82 17.56 -14.35
CA GLU A 89 6.56 18.25 -13.08
C GLU A 89 5.28 19.08 -13.12
N LYS A 90 5.07 19.84 -14.20
CA LYS A 90 3.88 20.69 -14.34
C LYS A 90 2.58 19.89 -14.50
N THR A 91 2.69 18.64 -14.93
CA THR A 91 1.57 17.72 -15.13
C THR A 91 1.50 16.64 -14.06
N ASN A 92 2.34 16.73 -13.03
CA ASN A 92 2.28 15.88 -11.86
C ASN A 92 1.11 16.30 -10.96
N PHE A 93 0.19 15.37 -10.74
CA PHE A 93 -0.94 15.56 -9.84
C PHE A 93 -0.95 14.52 -8.72
N ASP A 94 0.12 13.74 -8.59
CA ASP A 94 0.26 12.69 -7.60
C ASP A 94 0.34 13.30 -6.20
N LYS A 95 -0.56 12.84 -5.32
CA LYS A 95 -0.66 13.32 -3.94
C LYS A 95 -0.87 12.17 -2.98
N LEU A 96 -0.32 12.31 -1.78
CA LEU A 96 -0.60 11.39 -0.68
C LEU A 96 -2.06 11.55 -0.22
N ASN A 97 -2.68 10.43 0.16
CA ASN A 97 -4.10 10.36 0.53
C ASN A 97 -4.33 9.77 1.93
N GLY A 98 -3.30 9.67 2.77
CA GLY A 98 -3.40 9.18 4.13
C GLY A 98 -4.44 9.94 4.96
N GLU A 99 -5.20 9.22 5.80
CA GLU A 99 -6.27 9.79 6.61
C GLU A 99 -6.16 9.45 8.10
N PHE A 100 -5.13 8.71 8.51
CA PHE A 100 -4.98 8.32 9.90
C PHE A 100 -4.60 9.51 10.77
N GLY A 101 -5.28 9.62 11.92
CA GLY A 101 -4.90 10.56 12.98
C GLY A 101 -3.55 10.19 13.60
N GLU A 102 -2.92 11.12 14.32
CA GLU A 102 -1.54 10.96 14.80
C GLU A 102 -1.30 9.67 15.62
N LEU A 103 -2.18 9.39 16.59
CA LEU A 103 -2.07 8.17 17.40
C LEU A 103 -2.30 6.91 16.58
N GLN A 104 -3.24 6.95 15.64
CA GLN A 104 -3.56 5.84 14.75
C GLN A 104 -2.36 5.54 13.83
N THR A 105 -1.78 6.57 13.21
CA THR A 105 -0.55 6.45 12.42
C THR A 105 0.57 5.81 13.23
N LYS A 106 0.84 6.32 14.45
CA LYS A 106 1.91 5.79 15.32
C LYS A 106 1.72 4.31 15.64
N ASN A 107 0.51 3.92 16.00
CA ASN A 107 0.20 2.52 16.29
C ASN A 107 0.32 1.64 15.04
N PHE A 108 -0.21 2.12 13.90
CA PHE A 108 -0.18 1.39 12.64
C PHE A 108 1.26 1.12 12.17
N ILE A 109 2.13 2.13 12.17
CA ILE A 109 3.52 1.95 11.72
C ILE A 109 4.36 1.09 12.68
N GLN A 110 4.02 1.09 13.97
CA GLN A 110 4.69 0.24 14.97
C GLN A 110 4.33 -1.23 14.77
N ARG A 111 3.06 -1.50 14.46
CA ARG A 111 2.53 -2.86 14.36
C ARG A 111 2.63 -3.46 12.97
N TYR A 112 2.35 -2.70 11.92
CA TYR A 112 2.25 -3.24 10.56
C TYR A 112 3.45 -2.87 9.68
N GLU A 113 3.75 -3.76 8.74
CA GLU A 113 4.68 -3.53 7.66
C GLU A 113 4.01 -3.87 6.33
N VAL A 114 4.22 -3.03 5.31
CA VAL A 114 3.71 -3.28 3.95
C VAL A 114 4.71 -4.16 3.22
N GLN A 115 4.33 -5.40 2.94
CA GLN A 115 5.17 -6.39 2.26
C GLN A 115 5.05 -6.30 0.74
N PHE A 116 3.84 -6.03 0.25
CA PHE A 116 3.58 -5.90 -1.18
C PHE A 116 2.32 -5.08 -1.41
N HIS A 117 2.32 -4.24 -2.44
CA HIS A 117 1.16 -3.48 -2.85
C HIS A 117 0.96 -3.60 -4.36
N GLN A 118 -0.25 -3.97 -4.76
CA GLN A 118 -0.74 -3.87 -6.11
C GLN A 118 -1.54 -2.57 -6.26
N PRO A 119 -1.02 -1.57 -7.00
CA PRO A 119 -1.78 -0.37 -7.31
C PRO A 119 -3.02 -0.70 -8.14
N ASN A 120 -3.97 0.24 -8.22
CA ASN A 120 -5.16 0.10 -9.04
C ASN A 120 -4.81 -0.26 -10.49
N THR A 121 -5.26 -1.43 -10.91
CA THR A 121 -5.14 -1.89 -12.29
C THR A 121 -6.23 -1.26 -13.16
N THR A 122 -6.16 -1.44 -14.48
CA THR A 122 -7.21 -0.99 -15.42
C THR A 122 -8.57 -1.62 -15.12
N SER A 123 -8.60 -2.78 -14.47
CA SER A 123 -9.83 -3.45 -14.01
C SER A 123 -10.41 -2.86 -12.72
N GLY A 124 -9.69 -1.95 -12.04
CA GLY A 124 -10.07 -1.42 -10.73
C GLY A 124 -9.58 -2.26 -9.54
N PHE A 125 -8.94 -3.40 -9.78
CA PHE A 125 -8.35 -4.23 -8.72
C PHE A 125 -7.14 -3.56 -8.08
N SER A 126 -7.11 -3.54 -6.74
CA SER A 126 -5.94 -3.19 -5.92
C SER A 126 -5.97 -3.97 -4.60
N ALA A 127 -4.79 -4.33 -4.11
CA ALA A 127 -4.63 -5.08 -2.88
C ALA A 127 -3.29 -4.79 -2.22
N THR A 128 -3.23 -4.94 -0.91
CA THR A 128 -2.01 -4.76 -0.11
C THR A 128 -1.81 -5.94 0.83
N LEU A 129 -0.61 -6.51 0.84
CA LEU A 129 -0.17 -7.48 1.82
C LEU A 129 0.53 -6.77 2.98
N PHE A 130 -0.03 -6.91 4.17
CA PHE A 130 0.52 -6.44 5.43
C PHE A 130 1.09 -7.61 6.22
N TYR A 131 2.13 -7.33 7.00
CA TYR A 131 2.68 -8.22 8.01
C TYR A 131 2.45 -7.60 9.40
N ASP A 132 1.86 -8.36 10.32
CA ASP A 132 1.64 -7.94 11.71
C ASP A 132 2.85 -8.33 12.58
N LYS A 133 3.66 -7.33 12.97
CA LYS A 133 4.90 -7.50 13.73
C LYS A 133 4.67 -7.85 15.20
N GLU A 134 3.47 -7.63 15.73
CA GLU A 134 3.17 -7.80 17.16
C GLU A 134 2.47 -9.14 17.47
N LYS A 135 2.25 -9.98 16.46
CA LYS A 135 1.64 -11.30 16.65
C LYS A 135 2.64 -12.36 17.07
N ASP A 136 2.07 -13.47 17.52
CA ASP A 136 2.71 -14.67 18.07
C ASP A 136 4.08 -14.97 17.42
N GLU A 137 5.13 -15.10 18.23
CA GLU A 137 6.49 -15.43 17.78
C GLU A 137 6.56 -16.76 17.01
N PHE A 138 5.55 -17.62 17.12
CA PHE A 138 5.47 -18.93 16.46
C PHE A 138 4.65 -18.95 15.17
N ILE A 139 3.86 -17.90 14.87
CA ILE A 139 3.02 -17.83 13.67
C ILE A 139 3.12 -16.44 13.05
N ASP A 140 3.71 -16.36 11.85
CA ASP A 140 3.67 -15.15 11.04
C ASP A 140 2.21 -14.84 10.63
N GLU A 141 1.66 -13.69 11.05
CA GLU A 141 0.33 -13.25 10.64
C GLU A 141 0.43 -12.24 9.48
N PHE A 142 -0.13 -12.64 8.33
CA PHE A 142 -0.25 -11.80 7.15
C PHE A 142 -1.69 -11.39 6.94
N ILE A 143 -1.90 -10.16 6.50
CA ILE A 143 -3.23 -9.65 6.19
C ILE A 143 -3.23 -9.10 4.76
N VAL A 144 -4.13 -9.59 3.94
CA VAL A 144 -4.38 -9.07 2.60
C VAL A 144 -5.58 -8.14 2.67
N GLY A 145 -5.35 -6.84 2.47
CA GLY A 145 -6.41 -5.84 2.37
C GLY A 145 -6.75 -5.56 0.91
N PHE A 146 -8.00 -5.80 0.53
CA PHE A 146 -8.51 -5.48 -0.81
C PHE A 146 -9.14 -4.10 -0.88
N ARG A 147 -9.07 -3.50 -2.06
CA ARG A 147 -9.75 -2.25 -2.43
C ARG A 147 -10.71 -2.53 -3.59
N GLY A 148 -12.01 -2.27 -3.42
CA GLY A 148 -13.00 -2.47 -4.49
C GLY A 148 -14.45 -2.47 -4.01
N THR A 149 -15.39 -2.20 -4.93
CA THR A 149 -16.84 -2.10 -4.67
C THR A 149 -17.63 -3.37 -5.02
N GLU A 150 -17.01 -4.34 -5.68
CA GLU A 150 -17.67 -5.59 -6.09
C GLU A 150 -17.33 -6.68 -5.09
N THR A 151 -18.31 -7.07 -4.29
CA THR A 151 -18.01 -7.64 -2.97
C THR A 151 -18.59 -9.03 -2.77
N ASP A 152 -19.76 -9.33 -3.32
CA ASP A 152 -20.32 -10.67 -3.22
C ASP A 152 -19.64 -11.67 -4.17
N ASN A 153 -19.48 -11.30 -5.45
CA ASN A 153 -18.79 -12.15 -6.44
C ASN A 153 -17.30 -12.28 -6.15
N PHE A 154 -16.68 -11.25 -5.57
CA PHE A 154 -15.25 -11.25 -5.27
C PHE A 154 -14.91 -12.18 -4.11
N ILE A 155 -15.75 -12.29 -3.08
CA ILE A 155 -15.50 -13.19 -1.94
C ILE A 155 -15.57 -14.65 -2.35
N SER A 156 -16.58 -15.05 -3.14
CA SER A 156 -16.62 -16.40 -3.71
C SER A 156 -15.41 -16.65 -4.61
N SER A 157 -15.03 -15.70 -5.46
CA SER A 157 -13.84 -15.82 -6.30
C SER A 157 -12.55 -15.93 -5.50
N ILE A 158 -12.39 -15.20 -4.39
CA ILE A 158 -11.21 -15.31 -3.52
C ILE A 158 -11.16 -16.68 -2.86
N GLN A 159 -12.28 -17.20 -2.36
CA GLN A 159 -12.33 -18.54 -1.76
C GLN A 159 -11.99 -19.62 -2.78
N ASP A 160 -12.61 -19.56 -3.96
CA ASP A 160 -12.33 -20.46 -5.07
C ASP A 160 -10.88 -20.34 -5.52
N ILE A 161 -10.33 -19.12 -5.64
CA ILE A 161 -8.94 -18.90 -6.04
C ILE A 161 -7.95 -19.33 -4.96
N VAL A 162 -8.23 -19.13 -3.67
CA VAL A 162 -7.35 -19.62 -2.59
C VAL A 162 -7.35 -21.15 -2.59
N GLN A 163 -8.52 -21.76 -2.77
CA GLN A 163 -8.66 -23.21 -2.92
C GLN A 163 -7.94 -23.71 -4.17
N ASP A 164 -8.10 -23.02 -5.30
CA ASP A 164 -7.46 -23.33 -6.57
C ASP A 164 -5.96 -23.08 -6.51
N ILE A 165 -5.44 -22.02 -5.92
CA ILE A 165 -3.99 -21.83 -5.71
C ILE A 165 -3.43 -22.96 -4.84
N THR A 166 -4.16 -23.36 -3.80
CA THR A 166 -3.79 -24.50 -2.97
C THR A 166 -3.74 -25.80 -3.79
N LEU A 167 -4.59 -25.93 -4.82
CA LEU A 167 -4.70 -27.12 -5.68
C LEU A 167 -3.89 -27.06 -7.00
N SER A 168 -3.60 -25.87 -7.53
CA SER A 168 -3.20 -25.57 -8.92
C SER A 168 -1.77 -25.09 -9.09
N LEU A 169 -1.00 -24.96 -8.00
CA LEU A 169 0.47 -24.74 -8.05
C LEU A 169 1.27 -25.91 -8.71
N ASN A 170 0.59 -26.79 -9.46
CA ASN A 170 1.12 -27.81 -10.37
C ASN A 170 0.68 -27.63 -11.86
N GLY A 171 -0.04 -26.56 -12.23
CA GLY A 171 -0.61 -26.39 -13.58
C GLY A 171 -0.62 -24.94 -14.07
N ASN A 172 -0.66 -24.76 -15.39
CA ASN A 172 -0.52 -23.48 -16.10
C ASN A 172 -1.85 -22.68 -16.06
N ILE A 173 -1.86 -21.52 -15.39
CA ILE A 173 -3.07 -20.73 -15.06
C ILE A 173 -3.23 -19.54 -16.04
N GLN A 174 -4.46 -19.25 -16.49
CA GLN A 174 -4.77 -17.99 -17.21
C GLN A 174 -4.75 -16.82 -16.21
N SER A 175 -3.90 -15.81 -16.42
CA SER A 175 -3.63 -14.79 -15.40
C SER A 175 -4.70 -13.69 -15.34
N SER A 176 -5.26 -13.51 -14.13
CA SER A 176 -5.96 -12.29 -13.72
C SER A 176 -5.04 -11.49 -12.79
N PHE A 177 -5.27 -10.18 -12.64
CA PHE A 177 -4.49 -9.35 -11.72
C PHE A 177 -4.53 -9.86 -10.26
N LEU A 178 -5.64 -10.49 -9.86
CA LEU A 178 -5.76 -11.14 -8.56
C LEU A 178 -4.86 -12.37 -8.44
N LEU A 179 -4.80 -13.21 -9.47
CA LEU A 179 -3.92 -14.38 -9.49
C LEU A 179 -2.45 -13.98 -9.44
N GLU A 180 -2.05 -12.99 -10.23
CA GLU A 180 -0.68 -12.44 -10.21
C GLU A 180 -0.32 -11.89 -8.82
N PHE A 181 -1.23 -11.14 -8.20
CA PHE A 181 -1.04 -10.66 -6.82
C PHE A 181 -0.87 -11.83 -5.84
N LEU A 182 -1.74 -12.84 -5.90
CA LEU A 182 -1.68 -13.97 -4.98
C LEU A 182 -0.46 -14.87 -5.21
N GLU A 183 0.04 -14.99 -6.44
CA GLU A 183 1.32 -15.63 -6.73
C GLU A 183 2.48 -14.89 -6.06
N GLN A 184 2.49 -13.56 -6.13
CA GLN A 184 3.49 -12.74 -5.45
C GLN A 184 3.40 -12.88 -3.92
N VAL A 185 2.18 -12.86 -3.37
CA VAL A 185 1.94 -13.15 -1.94
C VAL A 185 2.50 -14.53 -1.59
N ASN A 186 2.16 -15.57 -2.35
CA ASN A 186 2.64 -16.93 -2.11
C ASN A 186 4.17 -17.02 -2.14
N LYS A 187 4.84 -16.31 -3.05
CA LYS A 187 6.32 -16.24 -3.09
C LYS A 187 6.89 -15.62 -1.81
N ILE A 188 6.31 -14.51 -1.33
CA ILE A 188 6.76 -13.81 -0.12
C ILE A 188 6.63 -14.70 1.12
N ILE A 189 5.52 -15.43 1.21
CA ILE A 189 5.18 -16.16 2.44
C ILE A 189 5.50 -17.66 2.37
N LYS A 190 6.02 -18.18 1.25
CA LYS A 190 6.12 -19.63 0.95
C LYS A 190 6.66 -20.48 2.11
N ASN A 191 7.71 -20.02 2.77
CA ASN A 191 8.46 -20.77 3.78
C ASN A 191 8.13 -20.35 5.23
N LYS A 192 7.04 -19.61 5.44
CA LYS A 192 6.61 -19.15 6.76
C LYS A 192 5.55 -20.06 7.35
N HIS A 193 5.64 -20.33 8.66
CA HIS A 193 4.54 -20.93 9.42
C HIS A 193 3.55 -19.82 9.71
N LYS A 194 2.46 -19.79 8.93
CA LYS A 194 1.73 -18.56 8.68
C LYS A 194 0.23 -18.72 8.81
N ARG A 195 -0.40 -17.60 9.16
CA ARG A 195 -1.84 -17.38 9.00
C ARG A 195 -2.04 -16.22 8.04
N ILE A 196 -2.99 -16.38 7.12
CA ILE A 196 -3.35 -15.34 6.15
C ILE A 196 -4.78 -14.92 6.45
N ILE A 197 -4.98 -13.63 6.64
CA ILE A 197 -6.30 -13.04 6.86
C ILE A 197 -6.64 -12.20 5.65
N PHE A 198 -7.84 -12.35 5.11
CA PHE A 198 -8.33 -11.50 4.03
C PHE A 198 -9.32 -10.48 4.59
N VAL A 199 -9.06 -9.19 4.35
CA VAL A 199 -9.92 -8.08 4.78
C VAL A 199 -10.31 -7.21 3.59
N GLY A 200 -11.46 -6.55 3.71
CA GLY A 200 -11.98 -5.65 2.69
C GLY A 200 -13.24 -4.95 3.16
N HIS A 201 -13.68 -3.98 2.38
CA HIS A 201 -14.88 -3.19 2.64
C HIS A 201 -15.87 -3.36 1.49
N SER A 202 -17.05 -3.93 1.76
CA SER A 202 -18.21 -3.87 0.86
C SER A 202 -19.01 -2.60 1.08
N LEU A 203 -19.97 -2.30 0.21
CA LEU A 203 -20.98 -1.25 0.41
C LEU A 203 -21.86 -1.57 1.64
N GLY A 204 -21.28 -1.46 2.85
CA GLY A 204 -21.95 -1.61 4.14
C GLY A 204 -21.25 -2.49 5.18
N GLU A 205 -20.29 -3.35 4.80
CA GLU A 205 -19.73 -4.38 5.70
C GLU A 205 -18.21 -4.50 5.60
N ILE A 206 -17.56 -4.70 6.75
CA ILE A 206 -16.14 -5.08 6.88
C ILE A 206 -16.09 -6.58 7.20
N TRP A 207 -15.32 -7.33 6.43
CA TRP A 207 -15.10 -8.75 6.68
C TRP A 207 -13.65 -9.06 6.99
N GLY A 208 -13.45 -10.15 7.74
CA GLY A 208 -12.18 -10.80 7.96
C GLY A 208 -12.37 -12.30 7.84
N MET A 209 -11.74 -12.94 6.85
CA MET A 209 -11.71 -14.39 6.72
C MET A 209 -10.34 -14.91 7.12
N GLN A 210 -10.31 -16.00 7.90
CA GLN A 210 -9.09 -16.66 8.40
C GLN A 210 -8.81 -17.94 7.63
#